data_AF-A0A3C1B4T9-F1
#
_entry.id   AF-A0A3C1B4T9-F1
#
_cell.length_a   1.000
_cell.length_b   1.000
_cell.length_c   1.000
_cell.angle_alpha   90.00
_cell.angle_beta   90.00
_cell.angle_gamma   90.00
#
_symmetry.space_group_name_H-M   'P 1'
#
loop_
_entity.id
_entity.type
_entity.pdbx_description
1 polymer ?
#
loop_
_entity_poly.entity_id
_entity_poly.type
_entity_poly.pdbx_seq_one_letter_code
_entity_poly.pdbx_strand_id
1 'polypeptide(L)'
;RRVREFLRGAGAADYRLADSQGATEGTIKHQTAEAIADITSSGETLRANHLRILQDGLVLKSQATLFRARGKLWNAQMTEALAALKARLQV
;
A
#
# COMPACT_ATOMS: atom_id res chain seq x y z
N ARG A 1 -9.16 -5.49 2.39
CA ARG A 1 -9.92 -5.49 1.10
C ARG A 1 -9.01 -5.78 -0.10
N ARG A 2 -7.97 -4.98 -0.37
CA ARG A 2 -7.12 -5.10 -1.58
C ARG A 2 -6.49 -6.49 -1.77
N VAL A 3 -5.86 -7.05 -0.73
CA VAL A 3 -5.24 -8.39 -0.81
C VAL A 3 -6.26 -9.48 -1.16
N ARG A 4 -7.47 -9.42 -0.61
CA ARG A 4 -8.55 -10.36 -0.96
C ARG A 4 -8.94 -10.27 -2.43
N GLU A 5 -9.07 -9.06 -2.96
CA GLU A 5 -9.41 -8.83 -4.36
C GLU A 5 -8.30 -9.33 -5.30
N PHE A 6 -7.04 -9.08 -4.94
CA PHE A 6 -5.87 -9.59 -5.67
C PHE A 6 -5.83 -11.13 -5.69
N LEU A 7 -5.94 -11.78 -4.54
CA LEU A 7 -5.92 -13.24 -4.43
C LEU A 7 -7.07 -13.87 -5.20
N ARG A 8 -8.28 -13.31 -5.10
CA ARG A 8 -9.44 -13.76 -5.90
C ARG A 8 -9.19 -13.60 -7.40
N GLY A 9 -8.60 -12.48 -7.83
CA GLY A 9 -8.25 -12.25 -9.23
C GLY A 9 -7.19 -13.23 -9.76
N ALA A 10 -6.29 -13.69 -8.89
CA ALA A 10 -5.30 -14.73 -9.18
C ALA A 10 -5.87 -16.17 -9.09
N GLY A 11 -7.14 -16.34 -8.74
CA GLY A 11 -7.78 -17.66 -8.60
C GLY A 11 -7.48 -18.39 -7.28
N ALA A 12 -6.85 -17.72 -6.31
CA ALA A 12 -6.60 -18.29 -4.99
C ALA A 12 -7.89 -18.31 -4.15
N ALA A 13 -8.32 -19.51 -3.74
CA ALA A 13 -9.54 -19.73 -2.96
C ALA A 13 -9.25 -20.07 -1.48
N ASP A 14 -8.19 -20.85 -1.22
CA ASP A 14 -7.86 -21.33 0.12
C ASP A 14 -6.78 -20.45 0.77
N TYR A 15 -7.22 -19.36 1.40
CA TYR A 15 -6.34 -18.51 2.20
C TYR A 15 -7.07 -17.99 3.43
N ARG A 16 -6.30 -17.66 4.47
CA ARG A 16 -6.77 -16.89 5.62
C ARG A 16 -5.91 -15.65 5.76
N LEU A 17 -6.54 -14.52 6.03
CA LEU A 17 -5.80 -13.30 6.38
C LEU A 17 -5.64 -13.25 7.89
N ALA A 18 -4.39 -13.12 8.31
CA ALA A 18 -4.02 -12.87 9.69
C ALA A 18 -3.43 -11.45 9.78
N ASP A 19 -3.81 -10.71 10.81
CA ASP A 19 -3.27 -9.38 11.05
C ASP A 19 -1.86 -9.47 11.65
N SER A 20 -0.92 -8.70 11.11
CA SER A 20 0.42 -8.56 11.70
C SER A 20 0.36 -7.57 12.87
N GLN A 21 0.88 -7.97 14.04
CA GLN A 21 0.97 -7.12 15.24
C GLN A 21 2.26 -6.27 15.29
N GLY A 22 2.88 -6.03 14.14
CA GLY A 22 4.21 -5.42 14.00
C GLY A 22 5.18 -6.36 13.28
N ALA A 23 6.19 -5.77 12.59
CA ALA A 23 7.20 -6.45 11.77
C ALA A 23 6.64 -7.63 10.98
N THR A 24 5.96 -7.34 9.86
CA THR A 24 5.19 -8.33 9.10
C THR A 24 6.04 -9.51 8.65
N GLU A 25 7.33 -9.31 8.37
CA GLU A 25 8.31 -10.35 8.04
C GLU A 25 8.50 -11.40 9.15
N GLY A 26 8.33 -10.99 10.40
CA GLY A 26 8.40 -11.89 11.56
C GLY A 26 7.38 -13.02 11.51
N THR A 27 6.25 -12.84 10.84
CA THR A 27 5.22 -13.89 10.72
C THR A 27 5.71 -15.11 9.94
N ILE A 28 6.55 -14.90 8.92
CA ILE A 28 7.19 -15.99 8.17
C ILE A 28 8.20 -16.71 9.07
N LYS A 29 9.05 -15.93 9.78
CA LYS A 29 10.09 -16.48 10.66
C LYS A 29 9.50 -17.35 11.79
N HIS A 30 8.35 -16.96 12.33
CA HIS A 30 7.65 -17.70 13.39
C HIS A 30 6.62 -18.70 12.86
N GLN A 31 6.56 -18.91 11.54
CA GLN A 31 5.68 -19.89 10.89
C GLN A 31 4.18 -19.67 11.19
N THR A 32 3.79 -18.42 11.41
CA THR A 32 2.38 -18.04 11.63
C THR A 32 1.69 -17.60 10.34
N ALA A 33 2.46 -17.40 9.26
CA ALA A 33 1.98 -17.15 7.91
C ALA A 33 2.93 -17.75 6.87
N GLU A 34 2.40 -18.04 5.68
CA GLU A 34 3.17 -18.58 4.54
C GLU A 34 3.61 -17.48 3.57
N ALA A 35 2.90 -16.35 3.54
CA ALA A 35 3.20 -15.19 2.72
C ALA A 35 2.77 -13.90 3.44
N ILE A 36 3.40 -12.79 3.08
CA ILE A 36 3.05 -11.46 3.59
C ILE A 36 2.64 -10.54 2.45
N ALA A 37 1.73 -9.61 2.75
CA ALA A 37 1.38 -8.53 1.86
C ALA A 37 1.67 -7.21 2.59
N ASP A 38 2.71 -6.52 2.15
CA ASP A 38 3.19 -5.30 2.78
C ASP A 38 3.59 -4.24 1.74
N ILE A 39 3.66 -2.98 2.16
CA ILE A 39 4.12 -1.87 1.33
C ILE A 39 5.65 -1.90 1.30
N THR A 40 6.22 -1.90 0.11
CA THR A 40 7.67 -1.87 -0.06
C THR A 40 8.08 -0.89 -1.15
N SER A 41 9.27 -0.32 -1.00
CA SER A 41 9.91 0.54 -1.99
C SER A 41 11.13 -0.17 -2.60
N SER A 42 12.27 -0.18 -1.91
CA SER A 42 13.51 -0.82 -2.39
C SER A 42 13.55 -2.34 -2.21
N GLY A 43 12.66 -2.90 -1.38
CA GLY A 43 12.68 -4.30 -0.97
C GLY A 43 13.76 -4.63 0.08
N GLU A 44 14.46 -3.66 0.65
CA GLU A 44 15.59 -3.91 1.56
C GLU A 44 15.16 -4.67 2.84
N THR A 45 14.05 -4.26 3.46
CA THR A 45 13.50 -4.94 4.64
C THR A 45 13.20 -6.42 4.36
N LEU A 46 12.67 -6.72 3.16
CA LEU A 46 12.39 -8.10 2.75
C LEU A 46 13.69 -8.89 2.59
N ARG A 47 14.70 -8.34 1.91
CA ARG A 47 16.00 -9.01 1.72
C ARG A 47 16.70 -9.29 3.05
N ALA A 48 16.71 -8.32 3.96
CA ALA A 48 17.28 -8.46 5.29
C ALA A 48 16.63 -9.59 6.12
N ASN A 49 15.41 -9.98 5.76
CA ASN A 49 14.66 -11.08 6.38
C ASN A 49 14.60 -12.34 5.50
N HIS A 50 15.47 -12.47 4.49
CA HIS A 50 15.50 -13.60 3.55
C HIS A 50 14.19 -13.83 2.77
N LEU A 51 13.42 -12.75 2.58
CA LEU A 51 12.20 -12.77 1.79
C LEU A 51 12.44 -12.18 0.40
N ARG A 52 11.57 -12.52 -0.54
CA ARG A 52 11.55 -11.94 -1.88
C ARG A 52 10.14 -11.53 -2.28
N ILE A 53 10.08 -10.51 -3.12
CA ILE A 53 8.84 -10.16 -3.83
C ILE A 53 8.56 -11.26 -4.87
N LEU A 54 7.32 -11.73 -4.93
CA LEU A 54 6.86 -12.65 -5.97
C LEU A 54 6.75 -11.91 -7.30
N GLN A 55 7.10 -12.57 -8.42
CA GLN A 55 7.15 -11.92 -9.74
C GLN A 55 5.79 -11.35 -10.17
N ASP A 56 4.72 -12.04 -9.81
CA ASP A 56 3.31 -11.69 -10.02
C ASP A 56 2.65 -11.08 -8.76
N GLY A 57 3.41 -10.87 -7.68
CA GLY A 57 2.92 -10.42 -6.37
C GLY A 57 2.59 -8.93 -6.25
N LEU A 58 2.60 -8.18 -7.36
CA LEU A 58 2.32 -6.75 -7.33
C LEU A 58 0.81 -6.49 -7.19
N VAL A 59 0.40 -6.17 -5.96
CA VAL A 59 -1.02 -5.88 -5.65
C VAL A 59 -1.44 -4.50 -6.16
N LEU A 60 -0.64 -3.46 -5.88
CA LEU A 60 -0.95 -2.08 -6.22
C LEU A 60 0.33 -1.24 -6.29
N LYS A 61 0.54 -0.51 -7.39
CA LYS A 61 1.51 0.59 -7.40
C LYS A 61 0.93 1.80 -6.68
N SER A 62 1.67 2.33 -5.71
CA SER A 62 1.24 3.47 -4.92
C SER A 62 2.20 4.65 -5.06
N GLN A 63 1.67 5.85 -4.92
CA GLN A 63 2.42 7.10 -4.92
C GLN A 63 1.67 8.13 -4.07
N ALA A 64 2.38 9.14 -3.58
CA ALA A 64 1.74 10.29 -2.96
C ALA A 64 0.80 10.96 -3.98
N THR A 65 -0.42 11.29 -3.54
CA THR A 65 -1.45 11.89 -4.39
C THR A 65 -2.13 13.02 -3.64
N LEU A 66 -2.21 14.20 -4.26
CA LEU A 66 -2.93 15.33 -3.69
C LEU A 66 -4.44 15.13 -3.87
N PHE A 67 -5.15 14.97 -2.75
CA PHE A 67 -6.61 14.87 -2.74
C PHE A 67 -7.26 16.18 -2.29
N ARG A 68 -8.47 16.42 -2.79
CA ARG A 68 -9.30 17.57 -2.42
C ARG A 68 -10.72 17.09 -2.13
N ALA A 69 -11.36 17.63 -1.09
CA ALA A 69 -12.75 17.30 -0.79
C ALA A 69 -13.68 17.71 -1.94
N ARG A 70 -14.69 16.86 -2.23
CA ARG A 70 -15.75 17.19 -3.19
C ARG A 70 -16.85 17.99 -2.48
N GLY A 71 -17.49 18.94 -3.16
CA GLY A 71 -18.62 19.72 -2.64
C GLY A 71 -18.29 21.16 -2.25
N LYS A 72 -19.27 21.86 -1.64
CA LYS A 72 -19.23 23.29 -1.30
C LYS A 72 -18.50 23.58 0.03
N LEU A 73 -17.36 22.95 0.25
CA LEU A 73 -16.51 23.20 1.43
C LEU A 73 -15.40 24.22 1.15
N TRP A 74 -15.29 24.69 -0.08
CA TRP A 74 -14.19 25.52 -0.55
C TRP A 74 -14.57 26.99 -0.51
N ASN A 75 -13.83 27.77 0.27
CA ASN A 75 -13.85 29.22 0.18
C ASN A 75 -12.70 29.72 -0.72
N ALA A 76 -12.64 31.04 -0.94
CA ALA A 76 -11.63 31.67 -1.78
C ALA A 76 -10.20 31.38 -1.28
N GLN A 77 -9.97 31.50 0.03
CA GLN A 77 -8.66 31.30 0.66
C GLN A 77 -8.14 29.86 0.46
N MET A 78 -9.01 28.86 0.62
CA MET A 78 -8.64 27.44 0.40
C MET A 78 -8.31 27.17 -1.07
N THR A 79 -9.01 27.84 -2.00
CA THR A 79 -8.78 27.71 -3.44
C THR A 79 -7.43 28.29 -3.83
N GLU A 80 -7.08 29.45 -3.28
CA GLU A 80 -5.78 30.09 -3.47
C GLU A 80 -4.63 29.25 -2.88
N ALA A 81 -4.80 28.74 -1.66
CA ALA A 81 -3.82 27.85 -1.04
C ALA A 81 -3.58 26.57 -1.86
N LEU A 82 -4.64 25.99 -2.43
CA LEU A 82 -4.53 24.84 -3.32
C LEU A 82 -3.77 25.20 -4.60
N ALA A 83 -4.04 26.37 -5.20
CA ALA A 83 -3.33 26.82 -6.39
C ALA A 83 -1.82 27.03 -6.12
N ALA A 84 -1.49 27.65 -4.98
CA ALA A 84 -0.10 27.83 -4.55
C ALA A 84 0.60 26.48 -4.28
N LEU A 85 -0.09 25.53 -3.64
CA LEU A 85 0.46 24.20 -3.38
C LEU A 85 0.71 23.43 -4.68
N LYS A 86 -0.24 23.49 -5.62
CA LYS A 86 -0.10 22.89 -6.96
C LYS A 86 1.13 23.41 -7.69
N ALA A 87 1.32 24.74 -7.70
CA ALA A 87 2.49 25.37 -8.31
C ALA A 87 3.81 24.87 -7.69
N ARG A 88 3.86 24.72 -6.36
CA ARG A 88 5.06 24.21 -5.65
C ARG A 88 5.32 22.73 -5.91
N LEU A 89 4.27 21.94 -6.01
CA LEU A 89 4.34 20.50 -6.28
C LEU A 89 4.51 20.18 -7.76
N GLN A 90 4.39 21.17 -8.65
CA GLN A 90 4.45 21.02 -10.10
C GLN A 90 3.36 20.06 -10.64
N VAL A 91 2.13 20.20 -10.11
CA VAL A 91 0.94 19.38 -10.47
C VAL A 91 -0.31 20.21 -10.75
#